data_AF-M8BFD0-F1
#
_entry.id   AF-M8BFD0-F1
#
_cell.length_a   1.000
_cell.length_b   1.000
_cell.length_c   1.000
_cell.angle_alpha   90.00
_cell.angle_beta   90.00
_cell.angle_gamma   90.00
#
_symmetry.space_group_name_H-M   'P 1'
#
loop_
_entity.id
_entity.type
_entity.pdbx_description
1 polymer ?
#
loop_
_entity_poly.entity_id
_entity_poly.type
_entity_poly.pdbx_seq_one_letter_code
_entity_poly.pdbx_strand_id
1 'polypeptide(L)'
;MDLPQWVSSIVKEEWTSEVFDVELMRDATTGPDGDELMDTLKLALQCVDPSPSARPEAREVLRQLEQIRPGQEGPGDEAHVASASNE
;
A
#
# COMPACT_ATOMS: atom_id res chain seq x y z
N MET A 1 -1.76 -12.53 21.76
CA MET A 1 -1.78 -12.71 20.29
C MET A 1 -1.07 -11.50 19.71
N ASP A 2 0.05 -11.72 19.04
CA ASP A 2 0.82 -10.67 18.39
C ASP A 2 0.48 -10.67 16.89
N LEU A 3 -0.22 -9.62 16.45
CA LEU A 3 -0.79 -9.54 15.10
C LEU A 3 0.32 -9.55 14.03
N PRO A 4 1.39 -8.73 14.12
CA PRO A 4 2.56 -8.82 13.24
C PRO A 4 3.13 -10.23 13.10
N GLN A 5 3.28 -10.95 14.21
CA GLN A 5 3.85 -12.30 14.20
C GLN A 5 2.94 -13.28 13.44
N TRP A 6 1.63 -13.24 13.67
CA TRP A 6 0.65 -14.07 12.97
C TRP A 6 0.60 -13.78 11.46
N VAL A 7 0.58 -12.51 11.09
CA VAL A 7 0.62 -12.09 9.67
C VAL A 7 1.91 -12.60 9.02
N SER A 8 3.06 -12.49 9.68
CA SER A 8 4.35 -12.96 9.15
C SER A 8 4.43 -14.47 8.94
N SER A 9 3.68 -15.27 9.72
CA SER A 9 3.62 -16.72 9.55
C SER A 9 2.74 -17.13 8.37
N ILE A 10 1.61 -16.46 8.15
CA ILE A 10 0.69 -16.78 7.04
C ILE A 10 1.30 -16.40 5.69
N VAL A 11 2.00 -15.27 5.63
CA VAL A 11 2.70 -14.79 4.42
C VAL A 11 3.74 -15.80 3.90
N LYS A 12 4.22 -16.74 4.74
CA LYS A 12 5.18 -17.77 4.34
C LYS A 12 4.54 -19.08 3.85
N GLU A 13 3.27 -19.35 4.18
CA GLU A 13 2.68 -20.68 4.02
C GLU A 13 1.71 -20.78 2.82
N GLU A 14 0.87 -19.78 2.53
CA GLU A 14 0.19 -19.64 1.22
C GLU A 14 -0.60 -18.30 1.17
N TRP A 15 -0.36 -17.52 0.11
CA TRP A 15 -1.06 -16.32 -0.38
C TRP A 15 -2.19 -15.65 0.43
N THR A 16 -1.98 -14.35 0.70
CA THR A 16 -2.84 -13.14 0.79
C THR A 16 -4.35 -13.20 1.07
N SER A 17 -5.10 -14.24 0.73
CA SER A 17 -6.56 -14.19 0.89
C SER A 17 -7.04 -14.15 2.35
N GLU A 18 -6.23 -14.65 3.29
CA GLU A 18 -6.54 -14.63 4.72
C GLU A 18 -6.10 -13.34 5.44
N VAL A 19 -5.19 -12.57 4.83
CA VAL A 19 -4.60 -11.37 5.43
C VAL A 19 -5.25 -10.10 4.88
N PHE A 20 -5.69 -10.13 3.62
CA PHE A 20 -6.30 -8.97 2.98
C PHE A 20 -7.83 -8.95 3.17
N ASP A 21 -8.36 -7.75 3.31
CA ASP A 21 -9.80 -7.54 3.39
C ASP A 21 -10.47 -8.01 2.09
N VAL A 22 -11.56 -8.77 2.23
CA VAL A 22 -12.32 -9.33 1.11
C VAL A 22 -12.87 -8.24 0.20
N GLU A 23 -13.25 -7.07 0.74
CA GLU A 23 -13.72 -5.94 -0.07
C GLU A 23 -12.58 -5.35 -0.90
N LEU A 24 -11.37 -5.28 -0.33
CA LEU A 24 -10.16 -4.79 -1.01
C LEU A 24 -9.69 -5.75 -2.11
N MET A 25 -9.85 -7.06 -1.88
CA MET A 25 -9.56 -8.07 -2.89
C MET A 25 -10.55 -8.04 -4.06
N ARG A 26 -11.83 -7.71 -3.85
CA ARG A 26 -12.81 -7.64 -4.94
C ARG A 26 -12.45 -6.58 -5.96
N ASP A 27 -11.92 -5.44 -5.51
CA ASP A 27 -11.44 -4.38 -6.41
C ASP A 27 -10.11 -4.79 -7.08
N ALA A 28 -9.24 -5.51 -6.36
CA ALA A 28 -7.94 -5.97 -6.87
C ALA A 28 -8.00 -7.22 -7.79
N THR A 29 -9.10 -7.97 -7.80
CA THR A 29 -9.22 -9.24 -8.56
C THR A 29 -9.22 -9.11 -10.08
N THR A 30 -9.28 -7.89 -10.63
CA THR A 30 -9.35 -7.66 -12.09
C THR A 30 -8.20 -6.80 -12.64
N GLY A 31 -7.30 -6.28 -11.79
CA GLY A 31 -6.28 -5.28 -12.18
C GLY A 31 -4.87 -5.52 -11.61
N PRO A 32 -3.88 -4.68 -11.98
CA PRO A 32 -2.49 -4.70 -11.48
C PRO A 32 -2.35 -4.41 -9.97
N ASP A 33 -3.46 -4.18 -9.27
CA ASP A 33 -3.53 -3.70 -7.87
C ASP A 33 -3.18 -4.79 -6.84
N GLY A 34 -3.18 -6.07 -7.22
CA GLY A 34 -2.78 -7.18 -6.35
C GLY A 34 -1.30 -7.11 -5.92
N ASP A 35 -0.44 -6.60 -6.81
CA ASP A 35 0.99 -6.43 -6.54
C ASP A 35 1.23 -5.23 -5.60
N GLU A 36 0.45 -4.15 -5.75
CA GLU A 36 0.53 -2.97 -4.87
C GLU A 36 0.16 -3.33 -3.41
N LEU A 37 -0.88 -4.13 -3.24
CA LEU A 37 -1.33 -4.63 -1.94
C LEU A 37 -0.25 -5.48 -1.28
N MET A 38 0.33 -6.42 -2.04
CA MET A 38 1.42 -7.26 -1.56
C MET A 38 2.63 -6.43 -1.12
N ASP A 39 3.03 -5.44 -1.92
CA ASP A 39 4.19 -4.61 -1.59
C ASP A 39 3.92 -3.68 -0.40
N THR A 40 2.70 -3.19 -0.26
CA THR A 40 2.25 -2.44 0.92
C THR A 40 2.33 -3.31 2.19
N LEU A 41 1.90 -4.57 2.11
CA LEU A 41 1.97 -5.49 3.24
C LEU A 41 3.43 -5.81 3.62
N LYS A 42 4.32 -6.02 2.65
CA LYS A 42 5.76 -6.23 2.91
C LYS A 42 6.36 -5.02 3.63
N LEU A 43 6.04 -3.80 3.19
CA LEU A 43 6.50 -2.58 3.86
C LEU A 43 5.94 -2.47 5.29
N ALA A 44 4.68 -2.80 5.50
CA ALA A 44 4.07 -2.82 6.83
C ALA A 44 4.80 -3.80 7.77
N LEU A 45 5.16 -4.99 7.28
CA LEU A 45 5.93 -5.98 8.05
C LEU A 45 7.33 -5.48 8.44
N GLN A 46 8.00 -4.69 7.60
CA GLN A 46 9.27 -4.05 7.96
C GLN A 46 9.09 -2.98 9.05
N CYS A 47 7.99 -2.23 9.01
CA CYS A 47 7.70 -1.18 10.00
C CYS A 47 7.48 -1.74 11.42
N VAL A 48 7.08 -3.01 11.52
CA VAL A 48 6.80 -3.69 12.79
C VAL A 48 7.85 -4.74 13.15
N ASP A 49 9.04 -4.67 12.55
CA ASP A 49 10.12 -5.61 12.85
C ASP A 49 10.40 -5.67 14.37
N PRO A 50 10.57 -6.88 14.96
CA PRO A 50 10.91 -7.03 16.37
C PRO A 50 12.19 -6.27 16.78
N SER A 51 13.12 -6.12 15.84
CA SER A 51 14.34 -5.32 16.01
C SER A 51 14.06 -3.85 15.67
N PRO A 52 14.11 -2.92 16.66
CA PRO A 52 13.87 -1.51 16.40
C PRO A 52 14.83 -0.90 15.37
N SER A 53 16.06 -1.42 15.28
CA SER A 53 17.08 -0.95 14.33
C SER A 53 16.85 -1.43 12.90
N ALA A 54 15.99 -2.44 12.69
CA ALA A 54 15.62 -2.93 11.36
C ALA A 54 14.43 -2.16 10.76
N ARG A 55 13.73 -1.37 11.57
CA ARG A 55 12.56 -0.59 11.11
C ARG A 55 13.02 0.57 10.23
N PRO A 56 12.41 0.79 9.06
CA PRO A 56 12.72 1.93 8.22
C PRO A 56 12.34 3.26 8.90
N GLU A 57 13.05 4.33 8.54
CA GLU A 57 12.66 5.68 8.94
C GLU A 57 11.34 6.08 8.27
N ALA A 58 10.53 6.91 8.93
CA ALA A 58 9.23 7.34 8.39
C ALA A 58 9.32 7.99 7.00
N ARG A 59 10.43 8.69 6.70
CA ARG A 59 10.69 9.27 5.37
C ARG A 59 10.89 8.20 4.30
N GLU A 60 11.56 7.11 4.66
CA GLU A 60 11.78 5.99 3.74
C GLU A 60 10.49 5.19 3.52
N VAL A 61 9.67 5.04 4.57
CA VAL A 61 8.31 4.47 4.44
C VAL A 61 7.46 5.30 3.48
N LEU A 62 7.44 6.62 3.63
CA LEU A 62 6.70 7.51 2.73
C LEU A 62 7.17 7.35 1.28
N ARG A 63 8.48 7.40 1.06
CA ARG A 63 9.08 7.22 -0.28
C ARG A 63 8.64 5.90 -0.90
N GLN A 64 8.67 4.80 -0.14
CA GLN A 64 8.26 3.48 -0.63
C GLN A 64 6.77 3.40 -0.93
N LEU A 65 5.90 3.99 -0.09
CA LEU A 65 4.46 4.08 -0.37
C LEU A 65 4.17 4.81 -1.68
N GLU A 66 4.86 5.92 -1.95
CA GLU A 66 4.72 6.68 -3.21
C GLU A 66 5.16 5.86 -4.44
N GLN A 67 6.14 4.95 -4.29
CA GLN A 67 6.57 4.04 -5.36
C GLN A 67 5.62 2.88 -5.58
N ILE A 68 4.98 2.39 -4.51
CA ILE A 68 4.02 1.29 -4.60
C ILE A 68 2.79 1.73 -5.41
N ARG A 69 2.38 3.00 -5.28
CA ARG A 69 1.31 3.58 -6.09
C ARG A 69 1.71 4.93 -6.69
N PRO A 70 2.40 4.93 -7.84
CA PRO A 70 2.81 6.15 -8.51
C PRO A 70 1.62 6.78 -9.23
N GLY A 71 0.78 7.56 -8.53
CA GLY A 71 -0.34 8.24 -9.21
C GLY A 71 -1.52 8.77 -8.40
N GLN A 72 -1.46 8.88 -7.07
CA GLN A 72 -2.45 9.67 -6.31
C GLN A 72 -1.82 10.95 -5.76
N GLU A 73 -1.39 11.83 -6.67
CA GLU A 73 -1.55 13.26 -6.41
C GLU A 73 -3.07 13.51 -6.37
N GLY A 74 -3.66 13.50 -5.17
CA GLY A 74 -4.98 14.11 -5.00
C GLY A 74 -4.87 15.58 -5.45
N PRO A 75 -5.91 16.15 -6.08
CA PRO A 75 -5.90 17.57 -6.41
C PRO A 75 -6.02 18.36 -5.11
N GLY A 76 -4.89 18.57 -4.44
CA GLY A 76 -4.73 19.60 -3.43
C GLY A 76 -4.51 20.91 -4.17
N ASP A 77 -5.59 21.70 -4.27
CA ASP A 77 -5.56 23.14 -4.54
C ASP A 77 -4.82 23.62 -5.81
N GLU A 78 -5.44 23.48 -6.99
CA GLU A 78 -5.26 24.49 -8.06
C GLU A 78 -6.60 24.90 -8.67
N ALA A 79 -7.07 26.05 -8.19
CA ALA A 79 -7.71 27.13 -8.92
C ALA A 79 -8.49 26.80 -10.21
N HIS A 80 -9.80 26.93 -10.07
CA HIS A 80 -10.77 27.41 -11.07
C HIS A 80 -10.24 28.58 -11.94
N VAL A 81 -9.58 28.33 -13.08
CA VAL A 81 -9.35 29.26 -14.21
C VAL A 81 -8.97 28.38 -15.43
N ALA A 82 -9.51 28.42 -16.65
CA ALA A 82 -10.50 29.24 -17.33
C ALA A 82 -11.09 28.45 -18.52
N SER A 83 -12.26 28.91 -18.97
CA SER A 83 -12.97 28.58 -20.20
C SER A 83 -12.13 28.59 -21.48
N ALA A 84 -12.48 27.73 -22.44
CA ALA A 84 -12.94 28.06 -23.82
C ALA A 84 -12.91 26.77 -24.65
N SER A 85 -14.06 26.22 -25.05
CA SER A 85 -14.62 26.41 -26.41
C SER A 85 -13.57 26.30 -27.51
N ASN A 86 -13.61 25.22 -28.30
CA ASN A 86 -13.97 25.43 -29.69
C ASN A 86 -14.58 24.17 -30.31
N GLU A 87 -15.55 24.46 -31.18
CA GLU A 87 -16.31 23.58 -32.07
C GLU A 87 -15.46 22.67 -32.96
#